data_AF-A0A931SGS5-F1
#
_entry.id   AF-A0A931SGS5-F1
#
_cell.length_a   1.000
_cell.length_b   1.000
_cell.length_c   1.000
_cell.angle_alpha   90.00
_cell.angle_beta   90.00
_cell.angle_gamma   90.00
#
_symmetry.space_group_name_H-M   'P 1'
#
loop_
_entity.id
_entity.type
_entity.pdbx_description
1 polymer ?
#
loop_
_entity_poly.entity_id
_entity_poly.type
_entity_poly.pdbx_seq_one_letter_code
_entity_poly.pdbx_strand_id
1 'polypeptide(L)' 'MTFGQRGGADDSARLLAGSIDIHVHSDPDDRPRSIDAIDVAKLARTRGMRGIVLKNHYDPTSGI' A
#
# COMPACT_ATOMS: atom_id res chain seq x y z
N MET A 1 -12.02 34.44 -1.13
CA MET A 1 -11.15 33.31 -0.73
C MET A 1 -11.34 32.24 -1.79
N THR A 2 -10.39 32.13 -2.73
CA THR A 2 -10.50 31.24 -3.88
C THR A 2 -10.21 29.81 -3.44
N PHE A 3 -11.21 28.92 -3.51
CA PHE A 3 -10.99 27.48 -3.42
C PHE A 3 -10.35 27.00 -4.72
N GLY A 4 -9.03 27.16 -4.82
CA GLY A 4 -8.25 26.58 -5.91
C GLY A 4 -8.09 25.08 -5.67
N GLN A 5 -8.67 24.26 -6.55
CA GLN A 5 -8.37 22.83 -6.62
C GLN A 5 -6.87 22.66 -6.86
N ARG A 6 -6.13 22.24 -5.83
CA ARG A 6 -4.73 21.81 -5.97
C ARG A 6 -4.71 20.36 -6.47
N GLY A 7 -3.69 20.01 -7.24
CA GLY A 7 -3.67 18.84 -8.13
C GLY A 7 -3.71 17.48 -7.42
N GLY A 8 -4.33 16.49 -8.08
CA GLY A 8 -4.67 15.18 -7.50
C GLY A 8 -3.51 14.25 -7.12
N ALA A 9 -2.26 14.55 -7.49
CA ALA A 9 -1.10 13.76 -7.06
C ALA A 9 -0.61 14.14 -5.65
N ASP A 10 -0.57 15.44 -5.34
CA ASP A 10 -0.15 15.95 -4.04
C ASP A 10 -1.16 15.58 -2.95
N ASP A 11 -2.45 15.59 -3.30
CA ASP A 11 -3.52 15.16 -2.42
C ASP A 11 -3.43 13.66 -2.10
N SER A 12 -3.14 12.82 -3.11
CA SER A 12 -2.99 11.37 -2.91
C SER A 12 -1.82 11.03 -2.00
N ALA A 13 -0.67 11.68 -2.18
CA ALA A 13 0.48 11.52 -1.29
C ALA A 13 0.15 11.99 0.14
N ARG A 14 -0.60 13.08 0.27
CA ARG A 14 -1.06 13.57 1.57
C ARG A 14 -2.06 12.64 2.25
N LEU A 15 -2.89 11.94 1.48
CA LEU A 15 -3.85 10.95 1.99
C LEU A 15 -3.19 9.65 2.45
N LEU A 16 -2.08 9.24 1.82
CA LEU A 16 -1.33 8.04 2.20
C LEU A 16 -0.40 8.27 3.40
N ALA A 17 -0.05 9.52 3.69
CA ALA A 17 0.79 9.86 4.83
C ALA A 17 0.18 9.35 6.15
N GLY A 18 0.90 8.48 6.86
CA GLY A 18 0.47 7.89 8.13
C GLY A 18 -0.56 6.77 8.03
N SER A 19 -1.01 6.40 6.83
CA SER A 19 -1.98 5.32 6.65
C SER A 19 -1.36 3.93 6.85
N ILE A 20 -2.21 2.93 7.10
CA ILE A 20 -1.84 1.52 7.11
C ILE A 20 -2.68 0.82 6.06
N ASP A 21 -2.03 0.18 5.08
CA ASP A 21 -2.71 -0.71 4.13
C ASP A 21 -2.72 -2.13 4.68
N ILE A 22 -3.91 -2.69 4.87
CA ILE A 22 -4.10 -3.98 5.54
C ILE A 22 -4.12 -5.17 4.57
N HIS A 23 -3.99 -4.94 3.26
CA HIS A 23 -4.14 -6.00 2.26
C HIS A 23 -3.22 -5.78 1.07
N VAL A 24 -1.94 -6.09 1.25
CA VAL A 24 -0.93 -6.00 0.18
C VAL A 24 -0.51 -7.39 -0.26
N HIS A 25 -0.62 -7.66 -1.57
CA HIS A 25 -0.05 -8.85 -2.19
C HIS A 25 1.32 -8.55 -2.79
N SER A 26 2.30 -9.43 -2.54
CA SER A 26 3.66 -9.34 -3.06
C SER A 26 4.20 -10.73 -3.40
N ASP A 27 5.29 -10.79 -4.16
CA ASP A 27 5.99 -12.05 -4.39
C ASP A 27 6.68 -12.52 -3.09
N PRO A 28 6.68 -13.84 -2.80
CA PRO A 28 5.98 -14.92 -3.50
C PRO A 28 4.48 -15.01 -3.15
N ASP A 29 3.66 -15.38 -4.13
CA ASP A 29 2.21 -15.66 -3.97
C ASP A 29 1.76 -16.79 -4.91
N ASP A 30 0.47 -17.15 -4.91
CA ASP A 30 -0.12 -18.18 -5.80
C ASP A 30 0.03 -17.87 -7.30
N ARG A 31 0.19 -16.59 -7.63
CA ARG A 31 0.40 -16.08 -8.97
C ARG A 31 1.58 -15.11 -8.96
N PRO A 32 2.33 -15.00 -10.06
CA PRO A 32 3.42 -14.02 -10.17
C PRO A 32 2.95 -12.61 -9.81
N ARG A 33 3.71 -11.93 -8.94
CA ARG A 33 3.44 -10.53 -8.56
C ARG A 33 4.47 -9.61 -9.20
N SER A 34 4.09 -8.35 -9.36
CA SER A 34 4.94 -7.33 -9.99
C SER A 34 6.03 -6.78 -9.06
N ILE A 35 6.01 -7.15 -7.77
CA ILE A 35 6.90 -6.61 -6.74
C ILE A 35 7.03 -7.62 -5.58
N ASP A 36 8.22 -7.70 -4.98
CA ASP A 36 8.46 -8.51 -3.79
C ASP A 36 8.12 -7.78 -2.48
N ALA A 37 8.06 -8.54 -1.39
CA ALA A 37 7.69 -8.05 -0.06
C ALA A 37 8.60 -6.93 0.47
N ILE A 38 9.89 -6.97 0.15
CA ILE A 38 10.88 -6.00 0.63
C ILE A 38 10.71 -4.69 -0.13
N ASP A 39 10.57 -4.76 -1.45
CA ASP A 39 10.47 -3.58 -2.29
C ASP A 39 9.14 -2.86 -2.12
N VAL A 40 8.03 -3.58 -1.90
CA VAL A 40 6.75 -2.93 -1.56
C VAL A 40 6.80 -2.25 -0.19
N ALA A 41 7.51 -2.82 0.79
CA ALA A 41 7.69 -2.19 2.10
C ALA A 41 8.53 -0.89 1.99
N LYS A 42 9.59 -0.89 1.17
CA LYS A 42 10.35 0.32 0.87
C LYS A 42 9.48 1.37 0.18
N LEU A 43 8.66 0.96 -0.80
CA LEU A 43 7.75 1.85 -1.52
C LEU A 43 6.70 2.48 -0.58
N ALA A 44 6.13 1.71 0.34
CA ALA A 44 5.19 2.24 1.33
C ALA A 44 5.87 3.31 2.21
N ARG A 45 7.10 3.06 2.66
CA ARG A 45 7.90 4.02 3.44
C ARG A 45 8.18 5.31 2.66
N THR A 46 8.56 5.23 1.37
CA THR A 46 8.83 6.42 0.56
C THR A 46 7.58 7.26 0.30
N ARG A 47 6.39 6.64 0.37
CA ARG A 47 5.08 7.31 0.28
C ARG A 47 4.58 7.86 1.63
N GLY A 48 5.36 7.75 2.69
CA GLY A 48 5.00 8.25 4.02
C GLY A 48 3.97 7.40 4.76
N MET A 49 3.69 6.18 4.31
CA MET A 49 2.78 5.27 5.00
C MET A 49 3.37 4.81 6.33
N ARG A 50 2.51 4.54 7.31
CA ARG A 50 2.91 4.03 8.64
C ARG A 50 3.25 2.55 8.60
N GLY A 51 2.63 1.78 7.71
CA GLY A 51 2.89 0.36 7.56
C GLY A 51 2.02 -0.30 6.50
N ILE A 52 2.32 -1.57 6.26
CA ILE A 52 1.54 -2.45 5.39
C ILE A 52 1.39 -3.82 6.07
N VAL A 53 0.32 -4.54 5.74
CA VAL A 53 0.14 -5.95 6.09
C VAL A 53 0.24 -6.77 4.82
N LEU A 54 1.14 -7.74 4.82
CA LEU A 54 1.34 -8.66 3.70
C LEU A 54 0.31 -9.78 3.76
N LYS A 55 -0.32 -10.04 2.63
CA LYS A 55 -1.29 -11.10 2.39
C LYS A 55 -0.80 -12.00 1.27
N ASN A 56 -1.12 -13.28 1.35
CA ASN A 56 -0.98 -14.24 0.26
C ASN A 56 -2.27 -15.07 0.12
N HIS A 57 -2.32 -15.96 -0.88
CA HIS A 57 -3.44 -16.87 -1.11
C HIS A 57 -3.23 -18.29 -0.56
N TYR A 58 -2.13 -18.53 0.15
CA TYR A 58 -1.84 -19.84 0.73
C TYR A 58 -2.60 -20.09 2.03
N ASP A 59 -2.95 -19.03 2.75
CA ASP A 59 -3.66 -19.11 4.03
C ASP A 59 -4.77 -18.04 4.08
N PRO A 60 -6.02 -18.39 4.42
CA PRO A 60 -7.10 -17.42 4.54
C PRO A 60 -6.82 -16.37 5.62
N THR A 61 -6.97 -15.10 5.25
CA THR A 61 -6.84 -13.97 6.18
C THR A 61 -8.06 -13.87 7.13
N SER A 62 -9.22 -14.31 6.67
CA SER A 62 -10.42 -14.49 7.47
C SER A 62 -10.67 -15.99 7.63
N GLY A 63 -10.28 -16.56 8.76
CA GLY A 63 -10.37 -18.00 9.02
C GLY A 63 -11.78 -18.51 9.39
N ILE A 64 -12.81 -18.13 8.62
CA ILE A 64 -14.20 -18.61 8.76
C ILE A 64 -14.92 -18.72 7.41
#